data_AF-A0A1D6FI15-F1
#
_entry.id   AF-A0A1D6FI15-F1
#
_cell.length_a   1.000
_cell.length_b   1.000
_cell.length_c   1.000
_cell.angle_alpha   90.00
_cell.angle_beta   90.00
_cell.angle_gamma   90.00
#
_symmetry.space_group_name_H-M   'P 1'
#
loop_
_entity.id
_entity.type
_entity.pdbx_description
1 polymer ?
#
loop_
_entity_poly.entity_id
_entity_poly.type
_entity_poly.pdbx_seq_one_letter_code
_entity_poly.pdbx_strand_id
1 'polypeptide(L)' 'MGDLETLNLGKNHLSGQLTDMFSQLPKLSTLDLSFNRFSGSLPKSFQHLKDLKTL' A
#
# COMPACT_ATOMS: atom_id res chain seq x y z
N MET A 1 10.50 5.66 11.66
CA MET A 1 9.36 5.83 10.72
C MET A 1 9.96 5.88 9.33
N GLY A 2 9.38 5.18 8.36
CA GLY A 2 9.94 5.12 7.01
C GLY A 2 9.64 6.39 6.22
N ASP A 3 10.66 6.95 5.56
CA ASP A 3 10.53 8.07 4.63
C ASP A 3 10.17 7.60 3.21
N LEU A 4 9.52 6.43 3.09
CA LEU A 4 9.19 5.85 1.80
C LEU A 4 8.04 6.62 1.15
N GLU A 5 8.32 7.28 0.03
CA GLU A 5 7.33 8.06 -0.71
C GLU A 5 6.63 7.27 -1.82
N THR A 6 7.28 6.25 -2.37
CA THR A 6 6.75 5.41 -3.46
C THR A 6 6.95 3.94 -3.14
N LEU A 7 5.86 3.18 -3.23
CA LEU A 7 5.85 1.72 -3.14
C LEU A 7 5.22 1.16 -4.42
N ASN A 8 6.04 0.64 -5.33
CA ASN A 8 5.57 -0.06 -6.52
C ASN A 8 5.82 -1.56 -6.38
N LEU A 9 4.73 -2.31 -6.23
CA LEU A 9 4.70 -3.77 -6.26
C LEU A 9 3.87 -4.28 -7.45
N GLY A 10 3.58 -3.42 -8.42
CA GLY A 10 2.77 -3.74 -9.58
C GLY A 10 3.37 -4.89 -10.41
N LYS A 11 2.50 -5.65 -11.08
CA LYS A 11 2.89 -6.75 -11.99
C LYS A 11 3.72 -7.85 -11.33
N ASN A 12 3.35 -8.22 -10.12
CA ASN A 12 3.91 -9.38 -9.44
C ASN A 12 2.86 -10.50 -9.29
N HIS A 13 3.28 -11.62 -8.70
CA HIS A 13 2.39 -12.72 -8.36
C HIS A 13 2.06 -12.74 -6.86
N LEU A 14 2.11 -11.58 -6.19
CA LEU A 14 1.79 -11.49 -4.76
C LEU A 14 0.32 -11.79 -4.53
N SER A 15 0.02 -12.45 -3.42
CA SER A 15 -1.33 -12.90 -3.08
C SER A 15 -1.58 -12.80 -1.57
N GLY A 16 -2.84 -12.91 -1.18
CA GLY A 16 -3.26 -12.82 0.22
C GLY A 16 -3.95 -11.49 0.50
N GLN A 17 -4.06 -11.14 1.78
CA GLN A 17 -4.72 -9.92 2.23
C GLN A 17 -3.70 -8.83 2.55
N LEU A 18 -4.06 -7.58 2.27
CA LEU A 18 -3.30 -6.43 2.72
C LEU A 18 -3.52 -6.26 4.23
N THR A 19 -2.49 -6.47 5.04
CA THR A 19 -2.53 -6.34 6.50
C THR A 19 -2.13 -4.92 6.94
N ASP A 20 -2.16 -4.65 8.25
CA ASP A 20 -1.92 -3.31 8.82
C ASP A 20 -0.46 -2.82 8.74
N MET A 21 0.07 -2.70 7.52
CA MET A 21 1.44 -2.28 7.24
C MET A 21 1.55 -0.79 6.90
N PHE A 22 0.46 -0.17 6.42
CA PHE A 22 0.46 1.21 5.94
C PHE A 22 0.59 2.27 7.05
N SER A 23 0.36 1.88 8.31
CA SER A 23 0.56 2.76 9.48
C SER A 23 2.03 3.15 9.68
N GLN A 24 2.97 2.38 9.12
CA GLN A 24 4.41 2.62 9.22
C GLN A 24 4.97 3.48 8.08
N LEU A 25 4.12 3.83 7.10
CA LEU A 25 4.49 4.55 5.87
C LEU A 25 3.76 5.90 5.79
N PRO A 26 3.93 6.82 6.75
CA PRO A 26 3.15 8.05 6.83
C PRO A 26 3.37 9.00 5.65
N LYS A 27 4.53 8.92 4.98
CA LYS A 27 4.91 9.77 3.83
C LYS A 27 4.61 9.15 2.46
N LEU A 28 3.95 7.99 2.42
CA LEU A 28 3.71 7.30 1.15
C LEU A 28 2.74 8.12 0.28
N SER A 29 3.21 8.50 -0.90
CA SER A 29 2.48 9.33 -1.86
C SER A 29 2.04 8.55 -3.10
N THR A 30 2.76 7.48 -3.44
CA THR A 30 2.44 6.61 -4.58
C THR A 30 2.45 5.16 -4.13
N LEU A 31 1.36 4.45 -4.39
CA LEU A 31 1.21 3.03 -4.09
C LEU A 31 0.70 2.31 -5.35
N ASP A 32 1.51 1.45 -5.95
CA ASP A 32 1.06 0.60 -7.07
C ASP A 32 1.04 -0.86 -6.60
N LEU A 33 -0.16 -1.41 -6.49
CA LEU A 33 -0.41 -2.83 -6.19
C LEU A 33 -1.05 -3.57 -7.37
N SER A 34 -1.11 -2.92 -8.54
CA SER A 34 -1.82 -3.40 -9.73
C SER A 34 -1.24 -4.72 -10.25
N PHE A 35 -2.04 -5.49 -10.98
CA PHE A 35 -1.61 -6.78 -11.56
C PHE A 35 -1.02 -7.76 -10.53
N ASN A 36 -1.54 -7.75 -9.29
CA ASN A 36 -1.31 -8.79 -8.28
C ASN A 36 -2.58 -9.61 -8.03
N ARG A 37 -2.49 -10.59 -7.13
CA ARG A 37 -3.58 -11.48 -6.71
C ARG A 37 -4.00 -11.20 -5.25
N PHE A 38 -3.92 -9.94 -4.82
CA PHE A 38 -4.43 -9.53 -3.51
C PHE A 38 -5.95 -9.70 -3.44
N SER A 39 -6.46 -10.04 -2.27
CA SER A 39 -7.87 -10.34 -2.02
C SER A 39 -8.30 -9.84 -0.64
N GLY A 40 -9.60 -9.83 -0.36
CA GLY A 40 -10.15 -9.32 0.90
C GLY A 40 -10.38 -7.80 0.90
N SER A 41 -10.60 -7.24 2.08
CA SER A 41 -10.85 -5.81 2.27
C SER A 41 -9.57 -5.00 2.38
N LEU A 42 -9.64 -3.70 2.04
CA LEU A 42 -8.57 -2.75 2.36
C LEU A 42 -8.39 -2.66 3.89
N PRO A 43 -7.14 -2.71 4.41
CA PRO A 43 -6.88 -2.64 5.84
C PRO A 43 -7.18 -1.26 6.40
N LYS A 44 -7.56 -1.18 7.68
CA LYS A 44 -7.86 0.11 8.33
C LYS A 44 -6.68 1.06 8.29
N SER A 45 -5.46 0.54 8.29
CA SER A 45 -4.24 1.35 8.17
C SER A 45 -4.16 2.21 6.90
N PHE A 46 -4.90 1.91 5.83
CA PHE A 46 -4.99 2.79 4.64
C PHE A 46 -5.40 4.22 5.00
N GLN A 47 -6.19 4.41 6.07
CA GLN A 47 -6.60 5.73 6.53
C GLN A 47 -5.43 6.62 6.99
N HIS A 48 -4.25 6.03 7.25
CA HIS A 48 -3.04 6.74 7.69
C HIS A 48 -2.17 7.21 6.53
N LEU A 49 -2.47 6.80 5.29
CA LEU A 49 -1.79 7.26 4.09
C LEU A 49 -2.29 8.66 3.71
N LYS A 50 -1.99 9.65 4.55
CA LYS A 50 -2.49 11.03 4.41
C LYS A 50 -1.93 11.74 3.18
N ASP A 51 -0.74 11.37 2.76
CA ASP A 51 -0.03 11.98 1.63
C ASP A 51 -0.23 11.22 0.31
N LEU A 52 -1.07 10.17 0.29
CA LEU A 52 -1.32 9.34 -0.89
C LEU A 52 -2.02 10.15 -1.99
N LYS A 53 -1.39 10.22 -3.15
CA LYS A 53 -1.85 10.95 -4.33
C LYS A 53 -2.14 10.03 -5.51
N THR A 54 -1.42 8.90 -5.58
CA THR A 54 -1.50 7.95 -6.69
C THR A 54 -1.67 6.53 -6.15
N LEU A 55 -2.67 5.81 -6.65
CA LEU A 55 -3.03 4.43 -6.28
C LEU A 55 -3.22 3.56 -7.54
#